data_AF-A0A8H7QBA5-F1
#
_entry.id   AF-A0A8H7QBA5-F1
#
_cell.length_a   1.000
_cell.length_b   1.000
_cell.length_c   1.000
_cell.angle_alpha   90.00
_cell.angle_beta   90.00
_cell.angle_gamma   90.00
#
_symmetry.space_group_name_H-M   'P 1'
#
loop_
_entity.id
_entity.type
_entity.pdbx_description
1 polymer ?
#
loop_
_entity_poly.entity_id
_entity_poly.type
_entity_poly.pdbx_seq_one_letter_code
_entity_poly.pdbx_strand_id
1 'polypeptide(L)'
;MSRISSAGRAAVKIQSTTIRAVSTTETISAKRFSPTRRDQSTVKATTKAKDVVESQEVVSGTNAPTDGRAYFPATQEFDAPAVEEGIELNEQSNTHDWSKSFHGLSTQPFSSEVAEVLMQPIAADDIEIKPDGLLYLPEIKYRRILNKAFGPGGWGLAPRGEHSISPKNVSREYALICHGRFVSQARGEQDFFDNSGLPTASEGCKSNALMRCCKDLGIASELWDPGFIRKFKKKHCVEVWAEHLATKKKKKLWRRKDGDIEYPYKET
;
A
#
# COMPACT_ATOMS: atom_id res chain seq x y z
N MET A 1 -68.55 25.25 -11.81
CA MET A 1 -67.40 25.31 -10.89
C MET A 1 -66.17 24.70 -11.58
N SER A 2 -65.15 25.54 -11.79
CA SER A 2 -63.69 25.28 -11.87
C SER A 2 -63.15 24.24 -12.87
N ARG A 3 -62.49 24.64 -13.98
CA ARG A 3 -61.05 25.02 -14.16
C ARG A 3 -60.13 23.76 -14.27
N ILE A 4 -59.31 23.49 -15.30
CA ILE A 4 -58.11 24.17 -15.88
C ILE A 4 -57.66 23.33 -17.11
N SER A 5 -57.61 23.85 -18.35
CA SER A 5 -56.45 24.42 -19.10
C SER A 5 -55.22 23.51 -19.29
N SER A 6 -55.07 22.92 -20.49
CA SER A 6 -53.84 22.29 -20.99
C SER A 6 -53.11 23.22 -21.96
N ALA A 7 -51.91 23.68 -21.59
CA ALA A 7 -51.04 24.49 -22.44
C ALA A 7 -50.13 23.58 -23.30
N GLY A 8 -50.12 23.82 -24.62
CA GLY A 8 -49.24 23.16 -25.58
C GLY A 8 -47.79 23.63 -25.47
N ARG A 9 -46.84 22.69 -25.60
CA ARG A 9 -45.40 22.96 -25.70
C ARG A 9 -45.01 23.17 -27.15
N ALA A 10 -44.48 24.35 -27.45
CA ALA A 10 -43.82 24.70 -28.70
C ALA A 10 -42.41 24.07 -28.77
N ALA A 11 -42.07 23.48 -29.92
CA ALA A 11 -40.75 22.93 -30.21
C ALA A 11 -39.77 24.03 -30.65
N VAL A 12 -38.64 24.14 -29.94
CA VAL A 12 -37.54 25.06 -30.27
C VAL A 12 -36.56 24.35 -31.21
N LYS A 13 -36.35 24.92 -32.40
CA LYS A 13 -35.41 24.47 -33.42
C LYS A 13 -34.08 25.19 -33.21
N ILE A 14 -33.04 24.48 -32.75
CA ILE A 14 -31.69 25.05 -32.57
C ILE A 14 -30.89 24.82 -33.86
N GLN A 15 -30.42 25.91 -34.46
CA GLN A 15 -29.58 25.92 -35.64
C GLN A 15 -28.13 25.57 -35.27
N SER A 16 -27.51 24.73 -36.10
CA SER A 16 -26.12 24.28 -35.96
C SER A 16 -25.18 25.34 -36.56
N THR A 17 -24.30 25.90 -35.74
CA THR A 17 -23.26 26.85 -36.18
C THR A 17 -21.94 26.08 -36.35
N THR A 18 -21.49 25.94 -37.59
CA THR A 18 -20.19 25.35 -37.95
C THR A 18 -19.06 26.32 -37.62
N ILE A 19 -18.15 25.94 -36.71
CA ILE A 19 -16.90 26.66 -36.45
C ILE A 19 -15.77 26.00 -37.26
N ARG A 20 -15.19 26.76 -38.19
CA ARG A 20 -13.99 26.40 -38.96
C ARG A 20 -12.76 26.35 -38.04
N ALA A 21 -12.07 25.21 -38.01
CA ALA A 21 -10.74 25.09 -37.41
C ALA A 21 -9.68 25.60 -38.39
N VAL A 22 -8.88 26.58 -37.96
CA VAL A 22 -7.68 27.05 -38.67
C VAL A 22 -6.50 26.21 -38.18
N SER A 23 -5.83 25.53 -39.11
CA SER A 23 -4.62 24.76 -38.88
C SER A 23 -3.41 25.69 -39.00
N THR A 24 -2.68 25.88 -37.91
CA THR A 24 -1.34 26.48 -37.91
C THR A 24 -0.32 25.38 -37.62
N THR A 25 0.37 24.95 -38.67
CA THR A 25 1.56 24.11 -38.62
C THR A 25 2.76 24.97 -38.23
N GLU A 26 3.30 24.76 -37.02
CA GLU A 26 4.66 25.20 -36.68
C GLU A 26 5.61 24.01 -36.70
N THR A 27 6.54 24.08 -37.65
CA THR A 27 7.63 23.13 -37.88
C THR A 27 8.74 23.40 -36.88
N ILE A 28 8.97 22.49 -35.92
CA ILE A 28 10.16 22.54 -35.06
C ILE A 28 11.17 21.51 -35.54
N SER A 29 12.32 22.04 -35.96
CA SER A 29 13.50 21.37 -36.51
C SER A 29 14.08 20.30 -35.57
N ALA A 30 14.18 19.06 -36.07
CA ALA A 30 14.89 17.98 -35.42
C ALA A 30 16.41 18.18 -35.52
N LYS A 31 17.09 18.42 -34.38
CA LYS A 31 18.55 18.35 -34.30
C LYS A 31 18.98 16.90 -34.06
N ARG A 32 19.66 16.32 -35.05
CA ARG A 32 20.41 15.06 -34.97
C ARG A 32 21.49 15.15 -33.91
N PHE A 33 21.56 14.16 -33.03
CA PHE A 33 22.68 13.98 -32.10
C PHE A 33 23.52 12.79 -32.58
N SER A 34 24.78 13.05 -32.90
CA SER A 34 25.78 12.04 -33.27
C SER A 34 26.40 11.44 -32.01
N PRO A 35 26.61 10.11 -31.91
CA PRO A 35 27.29 9.53 -30.76
C PRO A 35 28.82 9.64 -30.93
N THR A 36 29.47 10.36 -30.01
CA THR A 36 30.93 10.40 -29.92
C THR A 36 31.43 9.19 -29.13
N ARG A 37 32.30 8.44 -29.81
CA ARG A 37 33.10 7.28 -29.39
C ARG A 37 33.85 7.55 -28.07
N ARG A 38 33.73 6.65 -27.08
CA ARG A 38 34.60 6.64 -25.90
C ARG A 38 35.35 5.31 -25.80
N ASP A 39 36.61 5.47 -25.44
CA ASP A 39 37.72 4.54 -25.55
C ASP A 39 37.63 3.36 -24.58
N GLN A 40 38.19 2.23 -25.00
CA GLN A 40 38.29 1.00 -24.23
C GLN A 40 39.53 1.05 -23.34
N SER A 41 39.39 0.70 -22.06
CA SER A 41 40.52 0.20 -21.26
C SER A 41 40.11 -1.07 -20.50
N THR A 42 40.75 -2.15 -20.93
CA THR A 42 40.80 -3.50 -20.39
C THR A 42 41.46 -3.56 -19.01
N VAL A 43 40.91 -4.35 -18.09
CA VAL A 43 41.67 -4.92 -16.97
C VAL A 43 41.34 -6.40 -16.81
N LYS A 44 42.41 -7.20 -16.75
CA LYS A 44 42.48 -8.65 -16.91
C LYS A 44 41.99 -9.43 -15.69
N ALA A 45 41.30 -10.53 -15.96
CA ALA A 45 41.15 -11.67 -15.05
C ALA A 45 42.48 -12.46 -14.95
N THR A 46 42.81 -12.97 -13.77
CA THR A 46 43.87 -13.98 -13.59
C THR A 46 43.36 -15.08 -12.67
N THR A 47 43.17 -16.25 -13.26
CA THR A 47 43.00 -17.58 -12.65
C THR A 47 44.30 -18.08 -12.01
N LYS A 48 44.19 -18.83 -10.91
CA LYS A 48 45.04 -20.00 -10.65
C LYS A 48 44.40 -20.94 -9.62
N ALA A 49 44.34 -22.21 -9.98
CA ALA A 49 43.92 -23.37 -9.19
C ALA A 49 45.16 -24.13 -8.64
N LYS A 50 44.94 -24.92 -7.59
CA LYS A 50 45.62 -26.19 -7.18
C LYS A 50 44.91 -26.69 -5.90
N ASP A 51 44.22 -27.85 -5.95
CA ASP A 51 44.67 -29.22 -5.55
C ASP A 51 45.01 -29.34 -4.05
N VAL A 52 44.70 -30.36 -3.24
CA VAL A 52 43.98 -31.66 -3.30
C VAL A 52 43.90 -32.14 -1.82
N VAL A 53 42.78 -32.77 -1.42
CA VAL A 53 42.53 -33.86 -0.44
C VAL A 53 43.40 -33.99 0.84
N GLU A 54 42.77 -34.08 2.04
CA GLU A 54 42.68 -35.32 2.87
C GLU A 54 41.95 -35.09 4.21
N SER A 55 41.24 -36.14 4.65
CA SER A 55 40.32 -36.25 5.78
C SER A 55 41.01 -36.42 7.13
N GLN A 56 40.39 -35.98 8.24
CA GLN A 56 40.42 -36.70 9.53
C GLN A 56 39.39 -36.14 10.54
N GLU A 57 38.66 -37.05 11.17
CA GLU A 57 37.82 -36.83 12.37
C GLU A 57 38.70 -36.62 13.62
N VAL A 58 38.14 -36.00 14.68
CA VAL A 58 38.15 -36.43 16.10
C VAL A 58 37.82 -35.26 17.07
N VAL A 59 36.67 -35.39 17.74
CA VAL A 59 36.36 -35.15 19.17
C VAL A 59 36.43 -33.73 19.80
N SER A 60 35.23 -33.29 20.23
CA SER A 60 34.83 -32.71 21.52
C SER A 60 35.81 -31.83 22.31
N GLY A 61 35.42 -30.57 22.51
CA GLY A 61 36.03 -29.65 23.45
C GLY A 61 35.13 -28.43 23.73
N THR A 62 34.52 -28.42 24.90
CA THR A 62 33.75 -27.33 25.50
C THR A 62 34.58 -26.07 25.73
N ASN A 63 33.92 -24.92 25.54
CA ASN A 63 34.10 -23.58 26.16
C ASN A 63 34.30 -22.43 25.16
N ALA A 64 33.23 -21.71 24.89
CA ALA A 64 33.28 -20.36 24.32
C ALA A 64 32.67 -19.35 25.32
N PRO A 65 33.30 -18.18 25.50
CA PRO A 65 32.93 -17.18 26.49
C PRO A 65 31.74 -16.33 26.03
N THR A 66 31.03 -15.80 27.03
CA THR A 66 29.95 -14.82 26.94
C THR A 66 30.34 -13.58 26.14
N ASP A 67 29.60 -13.26 25.08
CA ASP A 67 29.48 -11.88 24.57
C ASP A 67 28.02 -11.57 24.21
N GLY A 68 27.51 -10.48 24.78
CA GLY A 68 26.12 -10.07 24.79
C GLY A 68 25.70 -9.40 23.49
N ARG A 69 25.42 -10.19 22.46
CA ARG A 69 24.65 -9.76 21.28
C ARG A 69 23.34 -10.52 21.24
N ALA A 70 22.23 -9.82 21.49
CA ALA A 70 20.88 -10.37 21.35
C ALA A 70 20.64 -10.74 19.88
N TYR A 71 20.86 -12.01 19.56
CA TYR A 71 20.42 -12.63 18.32
C TYR A 71 18.88 -12.69 18.34
N PHE A 72 18.23 -12.42 17.21
CA PHE A 72 16.78 -12.62 17.05
C PHE A 72 16.40 -14.02 17.58
N PRO A 73 15.30 -14.19 18.35
CA PRO A 73 14.95 -15.51 18.86
C PRO A 73 14.77 -16.47 17.69
N ALA A 74 15.54 -17.55 17.70
CA ALA A 74 15.43 -18.62 16.72
C ALA A 74 14.04 -19.25 16.81
N THR A 75 13.50 -19.66 15.67
CA THR A 75 12.13 -20.10 15.39
C THR A 75 11.67 -21.38 16.11
N GLN A 76 12.23 -21.73 17.27
CA GLN A 76 11.97 -22.99 17.97
C GLN A 76 10.91 -22.90 19.08
N GLU A 77 10.38 -21.70 19.39
CA GLU A 77 9.29 -21.55 20.37
C GLU A 77 7.88 -21.51 19.72
N PHE A 78 7.76 -21.80 18.42
CA PHE A 78 6.46 -21.83 17.71
C PHE A 78 5.89 -23.23 17.45
N ASP A 79 6.62 -24.30 17.76
CA ASP A 79 6.16 -25.68 17.59
C ASP A 79 5.97 -26.36 18.95
N ALA A 80 4.93 -25.94 19.67
CA ALA A 80 4.31 -26.76 20.70
C ALA A 80 2.83 -26.91 20.35
N PRO A 81 2.35 -28.07 19.86
CA PRO A 81 0.93 -28.28 19.71
C PRO A 81 0.31 -28.36 21.10
N ALA A 82 -0.50 -27.35 21.47
CA ALA A 82 -1.46 -27.50 22.55
C ALA A 82 -2.42 -28.61 22.15
N VAL A 83 -2.38 -29.71 22.91
CA VAL A 83 -3.29 -30.85 22.74
C VAL A 83 -4.65 -30.40 23.26
N GLU A 84 -5.55 -29.96 22.38
CA GLU A 84 -6.96 -29.81 22.71
C GLU A 84 -7.70 -31.06 22.24
N GLU A 85 -8.39 -31.71 23.18
CA GLU A 85 -9.18 -32.91 22.98
C GLU A 85 -10.22 -32.70 21.88
N GLY A 86 -10.29 -33.66 20.95
CA GLY A 86 -11.11 -33.62 19.77
C GLY A 86 -12.60 -33.50 20.09
N ILE A 87 -13.20 -32.41 19.65
CA ILE A 87 -14.64 -32.34 19.40
C ILE A 87 -14.83 -32.71 17.92
N GLU A 88 -15.37 -33.89 17.66
CA GLU A 88 -15.82 -34.28 16.33
C GLU A 88 -16.95 -33.33 15.88
N LEU A 89 -16.59 -32.35 15.04
CA LEU A 89 -17.55 -31.44 14.42
C LEU A 89 -18.07 -32.07 13.13
N ASN A 90 -19.35 -32.44 13.16
CA ASN A 90 -20.18 -32.86 12.04
C ASN A 90 -19.92 -31.97 10.80
N GLU A 91 -19.43 -32.54 9.69
CA GLU A 91 -18.98 -31.89 8.44
C GLU A 91 -20.09 -31.22 7.61
N GLN A 92 -21.16 -30.73 8.24
CA GLN A 92 -22.33 -30.17 7.54
C GLN A 92 -22.59 -28.69 7.82
N SER A 93 -21.74 -28.02 8.60
CA SER A 93 -21.67 -26.55 8.62
C SER A 93 -20.37 -26.09 7.97
N ASN A 94 -20.46 -25.65 6.71
CA ASN A 94 -19.34 -25.12 5.92
C ASN A 94 -18.86 -23.72 6.42
N THR A 95 -18.87 -23.53 7.74
CA THR A 95 -18.54 -22.29 8.45
C THR A 95 -17.05 -22.33 8.81
N HIS A 96 -16.22 -21.77 7.94
CA HIS A 96 -14.80 -21.64 8.20
C HIS A 96 -14.55 -20.58 9.28
N ASP A 97 -13.77 -20.92 10.31
CA ASP A 97 -13.30 -19.93 11.28
C ASP A 97 -12.25 -19.02 10.62
N TRP A 98 -12.67 -17.81 10.25
CA TRP A 98 -11.81 -16.80 9.64
C TRP A 98 -10.73 -16.25 10.57
N SER A 99 -10.65 -16.68 11.84
CA SER A 99 -9.52 -16.35 12.72
C SER A 99 -8.28 -17.20 12.43
N LYS A 100 -8.44 -18.38 11.82
CA LYS A 100 -7.33 -19.32 11.52
C LYS A 100 -7.32 -19.85 10.08
N SER A 101 -8.44 -19.82 9.37
CA SER A 101 -8.57 -20.41 8.03
C SER A 101 -7.87 -19.63 6.90
N PHE A 102 -7.31 -20.35 5.93
CA PHE A 102 -6.80 -19.83 4.64
C PHE A 102 -7.69 -20.26 3.45
N HIS A 103 -8.97 -20.58 3.72
CA HIS A 103 -9.90 -21.09 2.71
C HIS A 103 -9.96 -20.20 1.46
N GLY A 104 -9.85 -20.82 0.28
CA GLY A 104 -9.97 -20.13 -1.00
C GLY A 104 -8.71 -19.37 -1.46
N LEU A 105 -7.62 -19.38 -0.68
CA LEU A 105 -6.35 -18.76 -1.08
C LEU A 105 -5.80 -19.44 -2.34
N SER A 106 -5.45 -18.65 -3.35
CA SER A 106 -4.83 -19.09 -4.60
C SER A 106 -5.60 -20.15 -5.39
N THR A 107 -6.90 -20.35 -5.14
CA THR A 107 -7.69 -21.37 -5.85
C THR A 107 -8.04 -20.93 -7.28
N GLN A 108 -8.35 -19.65 -7.47
CA GLN A 108 -8.66 -19.06 -8.78
C GLN A 108 -8.52 -17.54 -8.76
N PRO A 109 -8.24 -16.88 -9.90
CA PRO A 109 -8.28 -15.43 -10.00
C PRO A 109 -9.71 -14.87 -9.80
N PHE A 110 -9.82 -13.57 -9.50
CA PHE A 110 -11.11 -12.87 -9.60
C PHE A 110 -11.51 -12.69 -11.08
N SER A 111 -12.77 -12.34 -11.34
CA SER A 111 -13.23 -12.05 -12.69
C SER A 111 -12.43 -10.89 -13.32
N SER A 112 -12.39 -10.85 -14.64
CA SER A 112 -11.70 -9.78 -15.38
C SER A 112 -12.22 -8.38 -15.02
N GLU A 113 -13.53 -8.24 -14.80
CA GLU A 113 -14.18 -6.99 -14.38
C GLU A 113 -13.66 -6.51 -13.01
N VAL A 114 -13.55 -7.42 -12.05
CA VAL A 114 -12.99 -7.12 -10.73
C VAL A 114 -11.51 -6.74 -10.84
N ALA A 115 -10.75 -7.52 -11.61
CA ALA A 115 -9.32 -7.30 -11.80
C ALA A 115 -9.04 -5.92 -12.45
N GLU A 116 -9.85 -5.52 -13.42
CA GLU A 116 -9.75 -4.21 -14.08
C GLU A 116 -9.98 -3.06 -13.09
N VAL A 117 -10.95 -3.19 -12.18
CA VAL A 117 -11.20 -2.17 -11.15
C VAL A 117 -10.06 -2.10 -10.14
N LEU A 118 -9.54 -3.25 -9.67
CA LEU A 118 -8.51 -3.30 -8.64
C LEU A 118 -7.16 -2.76 -9.12
N MET A 119 -6.82 -3.00 -10.39
CA MET A 119 -5.57 -2.57 -11.01
C MET A 119 -5.68 -1.21 -11.73
N GLN A 120 -6.81 -0.51 -11.59
CA GLN A 120 -7.00 0.80 -12.19
C GLN A 120 -5.96 1.81 -11.64
N PRO A 121 -5.32 2.64 -12.50
CA PRO A 121 -4.45 3.71 -12.05
C PRO A 121 -5.17 4.68 -11.11
N ILE A 122 -4.46 5.15 -10.10
CA ILE A 122 -4.98 6.09 -9.10
C ILE A 122 -5.00 7.50 -9.70
N ALA A 123 -6.10 8.22 -9.48
CA ALA A 123 -6.20 9.62 -9.86
C ALA A 123 -5.14 10.45 -9.12
N ALA A 124 -4.43 11.32 -9.84
CA ALA A 124 -3.33 12.11 -9.27
C ALA A 124 -3.77 13.04 -8.12
N ASP A 125 -5.05 13.42 -8.09
CA ASP A 125 -5.65 14.28 -7.06
C ASP A 125 -6.05 13.49 -5.80
N ASP A 126 -6.05 12.16 -5.87
CA ASP A 126 -6.31 11.28 -4.72
C ASP A 126 -5.03 10.88 -3.98
N ILE A 127 -3.86 11.19 -4.55
CA ILE A 127 -2.55 10.83 -4.01
C ILE A 127 -2.00 11.99 -3.17
N GLU A 128 -1.77 11.69 -1.90
CA GLU A 128 -1.23 12.61 -0.91
C GLU A 128 0.25 12.38 -0.66
N ILE A 129 0.92 13.36 -0.05
CA ILE A 129 2.33 13.27 0.34
C ILE A 129 2.50 13.69 1.79
N LYS A 130 3.20 12.85 2.56
CA LYS A 130 3.61 13.20 3.91
C LYS A 130 4.78 14.19 3.90
N PRO A 131 5.02 14.95 4.99
CA PRO A 131 6.13 15.90 5.07
C PRO A 131 7.53 15.28 4.88
N ASP A 132 7.69 13.97 5.14
CA ASP A 132 8.91 13.20 4.89
C ASP A 132 9.09 12.80 3.40
N GLY A 133 8.09 13.07 2.58
CA GLY A 133 8.06 12.74 1.16
C GLY A 133 7.46 11.38 0.82
N LEU A 134 6.87 10.65 1.77
CA LEU A 134 6.17 9.41 1.45
C LEU A 134 4.85 9.71 0.73
N LEU A 135 4.65 9.15 -0.46
CA LEU A 135 3.36 9.20 -1.14
C LEU A 135 2.42 8.16 -0.51
N TYR A 136 1.15 8.51 -0.35
CA TYR A 136 0.15 7.59 0.15
C TYR A 136 -1.23 7.87 -0.46
N LEU A 137 -2.07 6.84 -0.45
CA LEU A 137 -3.47 6.94 -0.80
C LEU A 137 -4.28 6.95 0.50
N PRO A 138 -5.20 7.91 0.73
CA PRO A 138 -6.03 7.91 1.93
C PRO A 138 -6.90 6.64 2.08
N GLU A 139 -7.07 6.17 3.32
CA GLU A 139 -7.75 4.91 3.67
C GLU A 139 -9.13 4.75 3.03
N ILE A 140 -9.90 5.84 2.97
CA ILE A 140 -11.25 5.83 2.39
C ILE A 140 -11.24 5.43 0.90
N LYS A 141 -10.16 5.73 0.17
CA LYS A 141 -10.05 5.42 -1.25
C LYS A 141 -9.93 3.92 -1.49
N TYR A 142 -9.16 3.21 -0.65
CA TYR A 142 -9.10 1.75 -0.69
C TYR A 142 -10.49 1.13 -0.48
N ARG A 143 -11.24 1.60 0.53
CA ARG A 143 -12.61 1.11 0.79
C ARG A 143 -13.55 1.34 -0.39
N ARG A 144 -13.44 2.49 -1.06
CA ARG A 144 -14.22 2.79 -2.27
C ARG A 144 -13.86 1.88 -3.44
N ILE A 145 -12.56 1.59 -3.63
CA ILE A 145 -12.09 0.64 -4.66
C ILE A 145 -12.62 -0.76 -4.37
N LEU A 146 -12.54 -1.24 -3.12
CA LEU A 146 -13.09 -2.53 -2.71
C LEU A 146 -14.61 -2.60 -2.90
N ASN A 147 -15.34 -1.55 -2.54
CA ASN A 147 -16.79 -1.48 -2.77
C ASN A 147 -17.15 -1.48 -4.26
N LYS A 148 -16.35 -0.80 -5.09
CA LYS A 148 -16.53 -0.79 -6.55
C LYS A 148 -16.23 -2.16 -7.16
N ALA A 149 -15.19 -2.84 -6.67
CA ALA A 149 -14.74 -4.13 -7.18
C ALA A 149 -15.66 -5.29 -6.73
N PHE A 150 -15.93 -5.38 -5.42
CA PHE A 150 -16.60 -6.54 -4.82
C PHE A 150 -18.07 -6.29 -4.45
N GLY A 151 -18.50 -5.03 -4.39
CA GLY A 151 -19.78 -4.62 -3.83
C GLY A 151 -19.74 -4.45 -2.30
N PRO A 152 -20.58 -3.57 -1.71
CA PRO A 152 -20.78 -3.53 -0.26
C PRO A 152 -21.22 -4.90 0.28
N GLY A 153 -20.55 -5.38 1.33
CA GLY A 153 -20.78 -6.73 1.88
C GLY A 153 -20.03 -7.86 1.15
N GLY A 154 -19.42 -7.59 -0.01
CA GLY A 154 -18.60 -8.53 -0.76
C GLY A 154 -17.17 -8.71 -0.25
N TRP A 155 -16.76 -7.96 0.77
CA TRP A 155 -15.44 -8.03 1.38
C TRP A 155 -15.49 -7.69 2.88
N GLY A 156 -14.49 -8.11 3.63
CA GLY A 156 -14.36 -7.81 5.06
C GLY A 156 -12.97 -8.09 5.62
N LEU A 157 -12.67 -7.49 6.76
CA LEU A 157 -11.48 -7.83 7.55
C LEU A 157 -11.88 -8.72 8.71
N ALA A 158 -11.33 -9.93 8.73
CA ALA A 158 -11.42 -10.84 9.85
C ALA A 158 -10.24 -10.59 10.80
N PRO A 159 -10.48 -10.31 12.09
CA PRO A 159 -9.39 -10.19 13.05
C PRO A 159 -8.65 -11.52 13.24
N ARG A 160 -7.33 -11.44 13.36
CA ARG A 160 -6.43 -12.56 13.63
C ARG A 160 -5.74 -12.33 14.98
N GLY A 161 -5.93 -13.26 15.90
CA GLY A 161 -5.41 -13.15 17.27
C GLY A 161 -6.00 -11.99 18.08
N GLU A 162 -5.45 -11.78 19.26
CA GLU A 162 -5.81 -10.68 20.16
C GLU A 162 -5.06 -9.38 19.81
N HIS A 163 -5.50 -8.26 20.38
CA HIS A 163 -4.74 -7.02 20.27
C HIS A 163 -3.48 -7.12 21.12
N SER A 164 -2.33 -6.79 20.52
CA SER A 164 -1.13 -6.47 21.27
C SER A 164 -1.20 -4.99 21.65
N ILE A 165 -1.40 -4.72 22.94
CA ILE A 165 -1.52 -3.36 23.48
C ILE A 165 -0.26 -3.03 24.25
N SER A 166 0.50 -2.06 23.74
CA SER A 166 1.59 -1.38 24.44
C SER A 166 1.11 -0.04 24.99
N PRO A 167 1.82 0.60 25.95
CA PRO A 167 1.37 1.84 26.57
C PRO A 167 1.11 3.03 25.61
N LYS A 168 1.61 2.96 24.37
CA LYS A 168 1.46 4.02 23.36
C LYS A 168 1.12 3.49 21.96
N ASN A 169 0.83 2.20 21.82
CA ASN A 169 0.62 1.58 20.52
C ASN A 169 -0.33 0.38 20.66
N VAL A 170 -1.25 0.24 19.71
CA VAL A 170 -2.07 -0.95 19.54
C VAL A 170 -1.74 -1.58 18.20
N SER A 171 -1.59 -2.89 18.19
CA SER A 171 -1.32 -3.66 16.98
C SER A 171 -2.12 -4.96 16.96
N ARG A 172 -2.59 -5.35 15.78
CA ARG A 172 -3.33 -6.60 15.56
C ARG A 172 -3.21 -7.05 14.12
N GLU A 173 -3.28 -8.35 13.91
CA GLU A 173 -3.35 -8.92 12.57
C GLU A 173 -4.78 -8.99 12.06
N TYR A 174 -4.94 -8.78 10.76
CA TYR A 174 -6.22 -8.93 10.08
C TYR A 174 -6.02 -9.70 8.79
N ALA A 175 -7.01 -10.51 8.43
CA ALA A 175 -7.11 -11.13 7.12
C ALA A 175 -8.19 -10.44 6.29
N LEU A 176 -7.85 -10.08 5.06
CA LEU A 176 -8.80 -9.62 4.06
C LEU A 176 -9.48 -10.82 3.42
N ILE A 177 -10.80 -10.83 3.49
CA ILE A 177 -11.68 -11.81 2.87
C ILE A 177 -12.48 -11.09 1.78
N CYS A 178 -12.50 -11.63 0.58
CA CYS A 178 -13.29 -11.11 -0.54
C CYS A 178 -14.07 -12.26 -1.20
N HIS A 179 -15.37 -12.07 -1.39
CA HIS A 179 -16.31 -13.09 -1.92
C HIS A 179 -16.14 -14.47 -1.24
N GLY A 180 -16.01 -14.46 0.09
CA GLY A 180 -15.88 -15.70 0.89
C GLY A 180 -14.54 -16.42 0.75
N ARG A 181 -13.48 -15.76 0.25
CA ARG A 181 -12.15 -16.34 0.10
C ARG A 181 -11.10 -15.49 0.80
N PHE A 182 -10.14 -16.16 1.43
CA PHE A 182 -8.94 -15.52 1.97
C PHE A 182 -8.14 -14.89 0.83
N VAL A 183 -7.76 -13.62 0.99
CA VAL A 183 -6.96 -12.87 0.02
C VAL A 183 -5.55 -12.61 0.54
N SER A 184 -5.46 -11.98 1.70
CA SER A 184 -4.19 -11.51 2.27
C SER A 184 -4.32 -11.36 3.78
N GLN A 185 -3.20 -11.37 4.48
CA GLN A 185 -3.08 -11.10 5.90
C GLN A 185 -2.00 -10.05 6.13
N ALA A 186 -2.29 -9.08 6.97
CA ALA A 186 -1.33 -8.07 7.38
C ALA A 186 -1.55 -7.63 8.83
N ARG A 187 -0.46 -7.23 9.46
CA ARG A 187 -0.48 -6.58 10.76
C ARG A 187 -0.73 -5.09 10.61
N GLY A 188 -1.75 -4.60 11.28
CA GLY A 188 -2.01 -3.17 11.47
C GLY A 188 -1.45 -2.70 12.80
N GLU A 189 -1.16 -1.42 12.87
CA GLU A 189 -0.70 -0.75 14.08
C GLU A 189 -1.15 0.70 14.10
N GLN A 190 -1.32 1.25 15.29
CA GLN A 190 -1.66 2.65 15.49
C GLN A 190 -1.16 3.13 16.85
N ASP A 191 -0.43 4.24 16.83
CA ASP A 191 0.00 4.91 18.05
C ASP A 191 -1.13 5.69 18.71
N PHE A 192 -1.08 5.78 20.03
CA PHE A 192 -1.96 6.61 20.85
C PHE A 192 -1.19 7.22 22.02
N PHE A 193 -1.70 8.32 22.57
CA PHE A 193 -1.01 9.07 23.63
C PHE A 193 -1.59 8.78 25.02
N ASP A 194 -2.89 8.50 25.09
CA ASP A 194 -3.66 8.27 26.30
C ASP A 194 -4.60 7.07 26.13
N ASN A 195 -4.95 6.40 27.24
CA ASN A 195 -5.84 5.24 27.19
C ASN A 195 -7.25 5.60 26.69
N SER A 196 -7.69 6.86 26.83
CA SER A 196 -8.92 7.38 26.23
C SER A 196 -8.90 7.34 24.70
N GLY A 197 -7.72 7.41 24.07
CA GLY A 197 -7.53 7.30 22.63
C GLY A 197 -7.53 5.86 22.09
N LEU A 198 -7.56 4.84 22.97
CA LEU A 198 -7.46 3.43 22.57
C LEU A 198 -8.58 2.98 21.59
N PRO A 199 -9.85 3.39 21.73
CA PRO A 199 -10.89 3.03 20.75
C PRO A 199 -10.60 3.56 19.35
N THR A 200 -10.21 4.82 19.24
CA THR A 200 -9.81 5.44 17.96
C THR A 200 -8.57 4.75 17.39
N ALA A 201 -7.61 4.41 18.24
CA ALA A 201 -6.40 3.72 17.83
C ALA A 201 -6.69 2.31 17.30
N SER A 202 -7.64 1.60 17.92
CA SER A 202 -8.09 0.28 17.46
C SER A 202 -8.69 0.33 16.06
N GLU A 203 -9.52 1.34 15.77
CA GLU A 203 -10.05 1.55 14.41
C GLU A 203 -8.95 1.95 13.41
N GLY A 204 -7.99 2.78 13.83
CA GLY A 204 -6.81 3.12 13.02
C GLY A 204 -5.95 1.90 12.69
N CYS A 205 -5.72 1.02 13.67
CA CYS A 205 -5.00 -0.24 13.50
C CYS A 205 -5.68 -1.12 12.45
N LYS A 206 -7.01 -1.24 12.49
CA LYS A 206 -7.79 -1.98 11.49
C LYS A 206 -7.68 -1.37 10.09
N SER A 207 -7.82 -0.05 9.95
CA SER A 207 -7.64 0.60 8.64
C SER A 207 -6.22 0.50 8.10
N ASN A 208 -5.21 0.54 8.97
CA ASN A 208 -3.81 0.36 8.60
C ASN A 208 -3.58 -1.03 7.98
N ALA A 209 -4.09 -2.08 8.61
CA ALA A 209 -4.03 -3.45 8.08
C ALA A 209 -4.75 -3.58 6.72
N LEU A 210 -5.89 -2.90 6.56
CA LEU A 210 -6.65 -2.91 5.30
C LEU A 210 -5.79 -2.49 4.11
N MET A 211 -5.12 -1.34 4.23
CA MET A 211 -4.29 -0.79 3.15
C MET A 211 -3.15 -1.74 2.78
N ARG A 212 -2.53 -2.38 3.78
CA ARG A 212 -1.46 -3.36 3.57
C ARG A 212 -1.98 -4.59 2.82
N CYS A 213 -3.12 -5.15 3.22
CA CYS A 213 -3.76 -6.28 2.53
C CYS A 213 -4.14 -5.94 1.08
N CYS A 214 -4.60 -4.71 0.83
CA CYS A 214 -5.01 -4.26 -0.50
C CYS A 214 -3.86 -4.23 -1.52
N LYS A 215 -2.60 -4.22 -1.06
CA LYS A 215 -1.43 -4.28 -1.93
C LYS A 215 -1.37 -5.59 -2.72
N ASP A 216 -1.76 -6.71 -2.10
CA ASP A 216 -1.75 -8.03 -2.75
C ASP A 216 -2.85 -8.16 -3.81
N LEU A 217 -3.88 -7.29 -3.77
CA LEU A 217 -4.88 -7.14 -4.82
C LEU A 217 -4.43 -6.25 -5.99
N GLY A 218 -3.24 -5.63 -5.90
CA GLY A 218 -2.71 -4.71 -6.91
C GLY A 218 -3.15 -3.25 -6.75
N ILE A 219 -3.97 -2.92 -5.76
CA ILE A 219 -4.47 -1.56 -5.52
C ILE A 219 -3.31 -0.62 -5.16
N ALA A 220 -3.24 0.53 -5.84
CA ALA A 220 -2.26 1.59 -5.59
C ALA A 220 -0.78 1.12 -5.64
N SER A 221 -0.51 0.04 -6.39
CA SER A 221 0.83 -0.54 -6.55
C SER A 221 1.86 0.46 -7.09
N GLU A 222 1.43 1.41 -7.92
CA GLU A 222 2.28 2.49 -8.46
C GLU A 222 2.89 3.40 -7.39
N LEU A 223 2.28 3.53 -6.21
CA LEU A 223 2.83 4.33 -5.11
C LEU A 223 4.12 3.74 -4.52
N TRP A 224 4.45 2.50 -4.88
CA TRP A 224 5.67 1.81 -4.49
C TRP A 224 6.70 1.73 -5.61
N ASP A 225 6.38 2.18 -6.83
CA ASP A 225 7.33 2.23 -7.94
C ASP A 225 8.23 3.48 -7.82
N PRO A 226 9.56 3.33 -7.67
CA PRO A 226 10.49 4.46 -7.65
C PRO A 226 10.40 5.34 -8.90
N GLY A 227 10.06 4.78 -10.05
CA GLY A 227 9.86 5.51 -11.30
C GLY A 227 8.67 6.45 -11.22
N PHE A 228 7.51 5.92 -10.83
CA PHE A 228 6.29 6.70 -10.57
C PHE A 228 6.53 7.78 -9.51
N ILE A 229 7.09 7.43 -8.34
CA ILE A 229 7.30 8.36 -7.22
C ILE A 229 8.12 9.59 -7.67
N ARG A 230 9.21 9.37 -8.41
CA ARG A 230 10.05 10.48 -8.92
C ARG A 230 9.30 11.39 -9.89
N LYS A 231 8.56 10.79 -10.83
CA LYS A 231 7.76 11.54 -11.83
C LYS A 231 6.63 12.32 -11.15
N PHE A 232 5.93 11.69 -10.22
CA PHE A 232 4.82 12.28 -9.48
C PHE A 232 5.30 13.45 -8.63
N LYS A 233 6.35 13.28 -7.81
CA LYS A 233 6.92 14.36 -7.00
C LYS A 233 7.35 15.56 -7.83
N LYS A 234 8.02 15.33 -8.96
CA LYS A 234 8.44 16.41 -9.88
C LYS A 234 7.24 17.20 -10.42
N LYS A 235 6.14 16.51 -10.75
CA LYS A 235 4.97 17.10 -11.38
C LYS A 235 4.02 17.76 -10.37
N HIS A 236 3.75 17.12 -9.24
CA HIS A 236 2.66 17.47 -8.31
C HIS A 236 3.11 17.93 -6.92
N CYS A 237 4.39 17.77 -6.56
CA CYS A 237 4.89 18.11 -5.23
C CYS A 237 6.00 19.18 -5.30
N VAL A 238 6.27 19.79 -4.15
CA VAL A 238 7.35 20.76 -3.96
C VAL A 238 8.02 20.51 -2.61
N GLU A 239 9.34 20.70 -2.57
CA GLU A 239 10.12 20.72 -1.34
C GLU A 239 10.29 22.18 -0.90
N VAL A 240 9.86 22.51 0.31
CA VAL A 240 9.82 23.88 0.85
C VAL A 240 10.52 23.94 2.20
N TRP A 241 11.09 25.09 2.52
CA TRP A 241 11.60 25.35 3.87
C TRP A 241 10.43 25.68 4.78
N ALA A 242 10.37 24.99 5.92
CA ALA A 242 9.32 25.18 6.91
C ALA A 242 9.94 25.33 8.30
N GLU A 243 9.35 26.20 9.10
CA GLU A 243 9.74 26.45 10.49
C GLU A 243 8.71 25.86 11.44
N HIS A 244 9.17 25.11 12.43
CA HIS A 244 8.33 24.60 13.50
C HIS A 244 7.87 25.74 14.40
N LEU A 245 6.57 25.94 14.57
CA LEU A 245 6.01 27.12 15.26
C LEU A 245 6.47 27.25 16.73
N ALA A 246 6.51 26.14 17.47
CA ALA A 246 6.96 26.12 18.86
C ALA A 246 8.49 26.16 19.03
N THR A 247 9.25 25.34 18.29
CA THR A 247 10.70 25.20 18.49
C THR A 247 11.56 26.12 17.62
N LYS A 248 10.96 26.82 16.66
CA LYS A 248 11.63 27.71 15.68
C LYS A 248 12.69 27.02 14.82
N LYS A 249 12.72 25.67 14.81
CA LYS A 249 13.64 24.88 13.99
C LYS A 249 13.17 24.85 12.54
N LYS A 250 14.09 25.14 11.62
CA LYS A 250 13.84 25.07 10.16
C LYS A 250 14.20 23.69 9.62
N LYS A 251 13.34 23.15 8.76
CA LYS A 251 13.54 21.88 8.06
C LYS A 251 12.95 21.97 6.66
N LYS A 252 13.55 21.26 5.70
CA LYS A 252 12.93 21.03 4.39
C LYS A 252 11.85 19.95 4.51
N LEU A 253 10.64 20.28 4.05
CA LEU A 253 9.50 19.37 4.05
C LEU A 253 8.89 19.28 2.65
N TRP A 254 8.28 18.14 2.37
CA TRP A 254 7.51 17.94 1.15
C TRP A 254 6.05 18.34 1.36
N ARG A 255 5.45 18.96 0.34
CA ARG A 255 4.00 19.16 0.24
C ARG A 255 3.51 19.03 -1.19
N ARG A 256 2.20 18.85 -1.32
CA ARG A 256 1.46 19.03 -2.59
C ARG A 256 1.61 20.49 -3.06
N LYS A 257 1.66 20.71 -4.39
CA LYS A 257 1.75 22.08 -4.94
C LYS A 257 0.48 22.90 -4.68
N ASP A 258 -0.65 22.23 -4.66
CA ASP A 258 -2.01 22.69 -4.42
C ASP A 258 -2.43 22.64 -2.94
N GLY A 259 -1.57 22.13 -2.05
CA GLY A 259 -1.81 22.07 -0.61
C GLY A 259 -0.84 22.94 0.18
N ASP A 260 -1.20 23.18 1.44
CA ASP A 260 -0.39 23.89 2.42
C ASP A 260 0.32 22.93 3.38
N ILE A 261 1.31 23.45 4.12
CA ILE A 261 1.95 22.69 5.20
C ILE A 261 1.03 22.68 6.42
N GLU A 262 0.81 21.51 7.00
CA GLU A 262 0.05 21.35 8.23
C GLU A 262 0.84 21.74 9.48
N TYR A 263 0.11 22.10 10.55
CA TYR A 263 0.66 22.28 11.89
C TYR A 263 1.45 21.01 12.31
N PRO A 264 2.62 21.13 12.95
CA PRO A 264 3.17 22.30 13.65
C PRO A 264 4.11 23.19 12.81
N TYR A 265 4.14 23.03 11.50
CA TYR A 265 5.09 23.74 10.63
C TYR A 265 4.41 24.87 9.85
N LYS A 266 5.19 25.90 9.49
CA LYS A 266 4.77 26.99 8.62
C LYS A 266 5.85 27.26 7.57
N GLU A 267 5.46 27.44 6.32
CA GLU A 267 6.38 27.78 5.22
C GLU A 267 7.08 29.12 5.49
N THR A 268 8.38 29.18 5.22
CA THR A 268 9.25 30.36 5.41
C THR A 268 9.94 30.79 4.14
#